data_AF-A0A315D4F9-F1
#
_entry.id   AF-A0A315D4F9-F1
#
_cell.length_a   1.000
_cell.length_b   1.000
_cell.length_c   1.000
_cell.angle_alpha   90.00
_cell.angle_beta   90.00
_cell.angle_gamma   90.00
#
_symmetry.space_group_name_H-M   'P 1'
#
loop_
_entity.id
_entity.type
_entity.pdbx_description
1 polymer ?
#
loop_
_entity_poly.entity_id
_entity_poly.type
_entity_poly.pdbx_seq_one_letter_code
_entity_poly.pdbx_strand_id
1 'polypeptide(L)'
;MSHKQPKENLSNEQTVDGKEMFLVTAGGQINCLRCIAKSNRTGVQCAKPALRISPHQKCGHHGGRPHSAETIERISAANTVHGQTSKAAKKQYRDDSVLIHELEDALYALRMASGPRTRGRKPNGYRGVYSEADVIRMIRERVLHRM
;
A
#
# COMPACT_ATOMS: atom_id res chain seq x y z
N MET A 1 -29.01 56.44 -18.01
CA MET A 1 -29.44 55.22 -17.29
C MET A 1 -28.90 54.02 -18.05
N SER A 2 -27.74 53.50 -17.64
CA SER A 2 -27.07 52.42 -18.36
C SER A 2 -27.66 51.09 -17.91
N HIS A 3 -28.42 50.45 -18.80
CA HIS A 3 -28.93 49.10 -18.62
C HIS A 3 -27.74 48.13 -18.55
N LYS A 4 -27.32 47.76 -17.35
CA LYS A 4 -26.49 46.57 -17.14
C LYS A 4 -27.34 45.36 -17.50
N GLN A 5 -27.06 44.76 -18.64
CA GLN A 5 -27.60 43.45 -18.98
C GLN A 5 -27.19 42.43 -17.90
N PRO A 6 -28.09 41.52 -17.50
CA PRO A 6 -27.73 40.43 -16.60
C PRO A 6 -26.73 39.52 -17.30
N LYS A 7 -25.64 39.18 -16.59
CA LYS A 7 -24.64 38.22 -17.06
C LYS A 7 -25.36 36.91 -17.35
N GLU A 8 -25.36 36.52 -18.62
CA GLU A 8 -25.90 35.25 -19.08
C GLU A 8 -25.28 34.11 -18.25
N ASN A 9 -26.13 33.37 -17.56
CA ASN A 9 -25.77 32.14 -16.89
C ASN A 9 -25.29 31.16 -17.97
N LEU A 10 -23.97 31.00 -18.11
CA LEU A 10 -23.40 29.93 -18.92
C LEU A 10 -23.90 28.60 -18.36
N SER A 11 -24.76 27.97 -19.14
CA SER A 11 -25.40 26.68 -18.93
C SER A 11 -24.39 25.62 -18.51
N ASN A 12 -24.48 25.29 -17.22
CA ASN A 12 -23.71 24.31 -16.50
C ASN A 12 -24.31 22.91 -16.72
N GLU A 13 -24.20 22.32 -17.90
CA GLU A 13 -24.77 20.99 -18.16
C GLU A 13 -23.98 20.23 -19.24
N GLN A 14 -22.75 19.86 -18.90
CA GLN A 14 -22.08 18.76 -19.60
C GLN A 14 -21.94 17.61 -18.62
N THR A 15 -22.98 16.78 -18.54
CA THR A 15 -22.92 15.50 -17.84
C THR A 15 -22.34 14.45 -18.79
N VAL A 16 -21.14 13.96 -18.47
CA VAL A 16 -20.63 12.72 -19.09
C VAL A 16 -21.03 11.58 -18.15
N ASP A 17 -21.78 10.60 -18.65
CA ASP A 17 -22.26 9.43 -17.89
C ASP A 17 -23.10 9.76 -16.63
N GLY A 18 -23.92 10.82 -16.68
CA GLY A 18 -24.80 11.22 -15.56
C GLY A 18 -24.07 11.79 -14.35
N LYS A 19 -22.85 12.30 -14.53
CA LYS A 19 -22.04 12.93 -13.47
C LYS A 19 -21.78 14.40 -13.79
N GLU A 20 -21.84 15.24 -12.77
CA GLU A 20 -21.53 16.66 -12.89
C GLU A 20 -20.01 16.85 -13.05
N MET A 21 -19.59 17.45 -14.17
CA MET A 21 -18.16 17.60 -14.49
C MET A 21 -17.50 18.77 -13.76
N PHE A 22 -18.27 19.78 -13.36
CA PHE A 22 -17.77 20.99 -12.72
C PHE A 22 -18.42 21.20 -11.35
N LEU A 23 -17.68 21.86 -10.47
CA LEU A 23 -18.12 22.28 -9.15
C LEU A 23 -17.77 23.76 -8.98
N VAL A 24 -18.73 24.52 -8.47
CA VAL A 24 -18.52 25.91 -8.08
C VAL A 24 -18.19 25.97 -6.59
N THR A 25 -17.10 26.63 -6.25
CA THR A 25 -16.59 26.77 -4.87
C THR A 25 -16.40 28.24 -4.51
N ALA A 26 -15.98 28.52 -3.27
CA ALA A 26 -15.74 29.87 -2.76
C ALA A 26 -16.94 30.82 -2.97
N GLY A 27 -18.14 30.36 -2.63
CA GLY A 27 -19.36 31.18 -2.70
C GLY A 27 -19.78 31.58 -4.12
N GLY A 28 -19.42 30.80 -5.15
CA GLY A 28 -19.82 31.09 -6.53
C GLY A 28 -18.70 31.62 -7.42
N GLN A 29 -17.51 31.87 -6.87
CA GLN A 29 -16.46 32.61 -7.60
C GLN A 29 -15.48 31.71 -8.36
N ILE A 30 -15.34 30.44 -7.97
CA ILE A 30 -14.31 29.56 -8.52
C ILE A 30 -14.96 28.31 -9.12
N ASN A 31 -14.79 28.14 -10.43
CA ASN A 31 -15.20 26.94 -11.15
C ASN A 31 -14.02 25.97 -11.27
N CYS A 32 -14.21 24.74 -10.81
CA CYS A 32 -13.19 23.70 -10.86
C CYS A 32 -13.79 22.37 -11.32
N LEU A 33 -12.95 21.49 -11.85
CA LEU A 33 -13.37 20.14 -12.21
C LEU A 33 -13.81 19.39 -10.95
N ARG A 34 -14.96 18.73 -11.01
CA ARG A 34 -15.50 17.92 -9.92
C ARG A 34 -14.96 16.49 -10.01
N CYS A 35 -14.74 15.86 -8.86
CA CYS A 35 -14.34 14.46 -8.83
C CYS A 35 -15.43 13.53 -9.38
N ILE A 36 -15.06 12.65 -10.32
CA ILE A 36 -15.98 11.71 -11.00
C ILE A 36 -16.28 10.44 -10.16
N ALA A 37 -15.56 10.23 -9.06
CA ALA A 37 -15.74 9.06 -8.19
C ALA A 37 -16.99 9.16 -7.31
N LYS A 38 -17.57 8.02 -6.95
CA LYS A 38 -18.66 7.93 -5.96
C LYS A 38 -18.08 7.85 -4.56
N SER A 39 -18.76 8.45 -3.58
CA SER A 39 -18.42 8.29 -2.18
C SER A 39 -18.80 6.90 -1.70
N ASN A 40 -17.87 6.21 -1.04
CA ASN A 40 -18.17 4.91 -0.41
C ASN A 40 -19.24 5.01 0.68
N ARG A 41 -19.39 6.17 1.34
CA ARG A 41 -20.36 6.36 2.43
C ARG A 41 -21.78 6.58 1.93
N THR A 42 -21.94 7.35 0.86
CA THR A 42 -23.26 7.84 0.42
C THR A 42 -23.66 7.35 -0.97
N GLY A 43 -22.77 6.72 -1.73
CA GLY A 43 -23.04 6.24 -3.10
C GLY A 43 -23.17 7.34 -4.16
N VAL A 44 -23.32 8.61 -3.75
CA VAL A 44 -23.41 9.77 -4.65
C VAL A 44 -22.02 10.25 -5.10
N GLN A 45 -21.99 11.05 -6.16
CA GLN A 45 -20.75 11.64 -6.68
C GLN A 45 -20.04 12.50 -5.62
N CYS A 46 -18.73 12.33 -5.53
CA CYS A 46 -17.89 13.07 -4.62
C CYS A 46 -18.04 14.59 -4.82
N ALA A 47 -18.28 15.32 -3.72
CA ALA A 47 -18.41 16.78 -3.72
C ALA A 47 -17.04 17.50 -3.66
N LYS A 48 -15.92 16.77 -3.71
CA LYS A 48 -14.58 17.38 -3.68
C LYS A 48 -14.14 17.77 -5.10
N PRO A 49 -13.38 18.87 -5.25
CA PRO A 49 -12.74 19.19 -6.50
C PRO A 49 -11.72 18.10 -6.89
N ALA A 50 -11.61 17.84 -8.19
CA ALA A 50 -10.56 17.02 -8.75
C ALA A 50 -9.21 17.73 -8.63
N LEU A 51 -8.14 16.96 -8.44
CA LEU A 51 -6.79 17.53 -8.45
C LEU A 51 -6.40 17.87 -9.87
N ARG A 52 -5.77 19.03 -10.08
CA ARG A 52 -5.26 19.46 -11.41
C ARG A 52 -4.27 18.46 -12.01
N ILE A 53 -3.50 17.78 -11.15
CA ILE A 53 -2.52 16.76 -11.54
C ILE A 53 -3.13 15.38 -11.83
N SER A 54 -4.45 15.22 -11.63
CA SER A 54 -5.11 13.92 -11.80
C SER A 54 -5.40 13.66 -13.28
N PRO A 55 -4.90 12.55 -13.86
CA PRO A 55 -5.24 12.18 -15.24
C PRO A 55 -6.70 11.72 -15.40
N HIS A 56 -7.36 11.33 -14.32
CA HIS A 56 -8.71 10.75 -14.34
C HIS A 56 -9.74 11.61 -13.61
N GLN A 57 -9.46 12.90 -13.40
CA GLN A 57 -10.37 13.84 -12.76
C GLN A 57 -10.88 13.32 -11.39
N LYS A 58 -9.96 12.84 -10.55
CA LYS A 58 -10.25 12.37 -9.19
C LYS A 58 -9.65 13.30 -8.14
N CYS A 59 -10.27 13.37 -6.97
CA CYS A 59 -9.74 14.11 -5.82
C CYS A 59 -8.67 13.28 -5.10
N GLY A 60 -7.92 13.88 -4.18
CA GLY A 60 -6.87 13.18 -3.43
C GLY A 60 -7.34 11.98 -2.60
N HIS A 61 -8.64 11.88 -2.29
CA HIS A 61 -9.21 10.76 -1.52
C HIS A 61 -9.61 9.57 -2.40
N HIS A 62 -9.89 9.82 -3.67
CA HIS A 62 -10.31 8.81 -4.64
C HIS A 62 -9.19 8.50 -5.64
N GLY A 63 -7.93 8.60 -5.22
CA GLY A 63 -6.76 8.24 -6.06
C GLY A 63 -6.41 9.28 -7.12
N GLY A 64 -6.69 10.57 -6.90
CA GLY A 64 -6.31 11.64 -7.80
C GLY A 64 -4.82 12.00 -7.77
N ARG A 65 -4.06 11.50 -6.79
CA ARG A 65 -2.61 11.71 -6.71
C ARG A 65 -1.89 10.80 -7.71
N PRO A 66 -0.78 11.25 -8.32
CA PRO A 66 -0.02 10.41 -9.23
C PRO A 66 0.53 9.19 -8.48
N HIS A 67 0.30 8.02 -9.05
CA HIS A 67 0.81 6.73 -8.59
C HIS A 67 1.81 6.17 -9.62
N SER A 68 2.71 7.01 -10.14
CA SER A 68 3.81 6.52 -10.98
C SER A 68 4.79 5.70 -10.14
N ALA A 69 5.48 4.75 -10.78
CA ALA A 69 6.51 3.94 -10.13
C ALA A 69 7.55 4.83 -9.42
N GLU A 70 8.03 5.88 -10.10
CA GLU A 70 8.95 6.86 -9.51
C GLU A 70 8.38 7.58 -8.28
N THR A 71 7.09 7.94 -8.29
CA THR A 71 6.47 8.62 -7.14
C THR A 71 6.39 7.68 -5.95
N ILE A 72 6.05 6.41 -6.21
CA ILE A 72 6.00 5.37 -5.18
C ILE A 72 7.40 5.10 -4.61
N GLU A 73 8.42 5.05 -5.46
CA GLU A 73 9.83 4.91 -5.05
C GLU A 73 10.28 6.07 -4.18
N ARG A 74 10.04 7.33 -4.59
CA ARG A 74 10.35 8.52 -3.78
C ARG A 74 9.63 8.51 -2.43
N ILE A 75 8.35 8.15 -2.40
CA ILE A 75 7.59 8.01 -1.15
C ILE A 75 8.20 6.91 -0.28
N SER A 76 8.60 5.78 -0.89
CA SER A 76 9.21 4.67 -0.17
C SER A 76 10.56 5.05 0.45
N ALA A 77 11.41 5.78 -0.31
CA ALA A 77 12.70 6.28 0.14
C ALA A 77 12.57 7.40 1.20
N ALA A 78 11.56 8.27 1.08
CA ALA A 78 11.28 9.27 2.11
C ALA A 78 10.74 8.64 3.41
N ASN A 79 10.02 7.51 3.32
CA ASN A 79 9.46 6.82 4.48
C ASN A 79 10.47 5.88 5.18
N THR A 80 11.73 5.80 4.73
CA THR A 80 12.79 5.03 5.43
C THR A 80 13.50 5.80 6.56
N VAL A 81 13.00 6.98 6.96
CA VAL A 81 13.64 7.88 7.96
C VAL A 81 13.79 7.26 9.36
N HIS A 82 12.97 6.30 9.75
CA HIS A 82 13.12 5.59 11.03
C HIS A 82 13.51 4.13 10.79
N GLY A 83 14.81 3.87 10.88
CA GLY A 83 15.54 2.67 10.45
C GLY A 83 15.23 1.35 11.18
N GLN A 84 13.97 1.06 11.51
CA GLN A 84 13.57 -0.22 12.14
C GLN A 84 12.61 -1.06 11.27
N THR A 85 12.04 -0.50 10.19
CA THR A 85 10.90 -1.16 9.52
C THR A 85 10.83 -0.99 7.99
N SER A 86 11.95 -1.04 7.28
CA SER A 86 11.85 -1.22 5.82
C SER A 86 11.18 -2.57 5.49
N LYS A 87 10.44 -2.66 4.38
CA LYS A 87 9.82 -3.93 3.96
C LYS A 87 10.87 -5.03 3.77
N ALA A 88 12.05 -4.66 3.27
CA ALA A 88 13.19 -5.54 3.13
C ALA A 88 13.70 -6.05 4.48
N ALA A 89 13.92 -5.17 5.46
CA ALA A 89 14.36 -5.56 6.80
C ALA A 89 13.33 -6.46 7.51
N LYS A 90 12.03 -6.18 7.36
CA LYS A 90 10.97 -7.07 7.88
C LYS A 90 10.97 -8.44 7.22
N LYS A 91 11.28 -8.52 5.92
CA LYS A 91 11.39 -9.80 5.21
C LYS A 91 12.60 -10.57 5.72
N GLN A 92 13.77 -9.93 5.79
CA GLN A 92 14.99 -10.53 6.33
C GLN A 92 14.76 -11.06 7.75
N TYR A 93 14.22 -10.25 8.66
CA TYR A 93 13.91 -10.68 10.03
C TYR A 93 12.98 -11.91 10.08
N ARG A 94 11.99 -11.99 9.19
CA ARG A 94 11.10 -13.17 9.11
C ARG A 94 11.86 -14.40 8.61
N ASP A 95 12.66 -14.24 7.58
CA ASP A 95 13.48 -15.31 6.99
C ASP A 95 14.50 -15.83 8.03
N ASP A 96 15.13 -14.93 8.78
CA ASP A 96 16.07 -15.23 9.86
C ASP A 96 15.38 -15.93 11.04
N SER A 97 14.18 -15.47 11.42
CA SER A 97 13.40 -16.10 12.48
C SER A 97 13.04 -17.55 12.13
N VAL A 98 12.67 -17.82 10.86
CA VAL A 98 12.43 -19.20 10.39
C VAL A 98 13.71 -20.03 10.52
N LEU A 99 14.84 -19.50 10.05
CA LEU A 99 16.13 -20.18 10.14
C LEU A 99 16.52 -20.51 11.58
N ILE A 100 16.38 -19.57 12.51
CA ILE A 100 16.73 -19.79 13.92
C ILE A 100 15.93 -20.96 14.50
N HIS A 101 14.63 -21.04 14.23
CA HIS A 101 13.81 -22.14 14.73
C HIS A 101 14.15 -23.49 14.07
N GLU A 102 14.48 -23.52 12.78
CA GLU A 102 14.91 -24.75 12.12
C GLU A 102 16.29 -25.23 12.61
N LEU A 103 17.21 -24.31 12.88
CA LEU A 103 18.52 -24.63 13.46
C LEU A 103 18.39 -25.12 14.88
N GLU A 104 17.56 -24.47 15.70
CA GLU A 104 17.27 -24.93 17.05
C GLU A 104 16.74 -26.37 17.02
N ASP A 105 15.77 -26.65 16.17
CA ASP A 105 15.24 -27.98 15.96
C ASP A 105 16.30 -29.01 15.55
N ALA A 106 17.18 -28.66 14.60
CA ALA A 106 18.29 -29.51 14.16
C ALA A 106 19.26 -29.83 15.31
N LEU A 107 19.58 -28.85 16.17
CA LEU A 107 20.43 -29.05 17.34
C LEU A 107 19.85 -30.07 18.32
N TYR A 108 18.52 -30.08 18.52
CA TYR A 108 17.85 -31.08 19.34
C TYR A 108 17.80 -32.45 18.64
N ALA A 109 17.53 -32.49 17.33
CA ALA A 109 17.50 -33.74 16.56
C ALA A 109 18.86 -34.46 16.59
N LEU A 110 19.96 -33.69 16.49
CA LEU A 110 21.34 -34.19 16.55
C LEU A 110 21.86 -34.37 17.98
N ARG A 111 21.04 -34.11 19.01
CA ARG A 111 21.40 -34.20 20.44
C ARG A 111 22.61 -33.34 20.82
N MET A 112 22.81 -32.22 20.14
CA MET A 112 23.89 -31.26 20.41
C MET A 112 23.51 -30.21 21.45
N ALA A 113 22.21 -29.99 21.67
CA ALA A 113 21.70 -29.04 22.66
C ALA A 113 20.87 -29.74 23.74
N SER A 114 20.93 -29.21 24.96
CA SER A 114 20.01 -29.54 26.04
C SER A 114 19.55 -28.25 26.72
N GLY A 115 18.23 -28.07 26.87
CA GLY A 115 17.66 -26.84 27.44
C GLY A 115 16.19 -26.59 27.07
N PRO A 116 15.64 -25.45 27.49
CA PRO A 116 14.34 -24.98 27.02
C PRO A 116 14.44 -24.43 25.60
N ARG A 117 13.37 -24.62 24.81
CA ARG A 117 13.28 -24.10 23.43
C ARG A 117 12.75 -22.67 23.38
N THR A 118 13.00 -21.99 22.26
CA THR A 118 12.48 -20.66 21.96
C THR A 118 10.96 -20.64 22.12
N ARG A 119 10.49 -19.82 23.06
CA ARG A 119 9.07 -19.71 23.41
C ARG A 119 8.33 -18.85 22.39
N GLY A 120 7.02 -19.08 22.28
CA GLY A 120 6.12 -18.26 21.47
C GLY A 120 5.65 -18.94 20.18
N ARG A 121 4.94 -18.17 19.35
CA ARG A 121 4.37 -18.64 18.09
C ARG A 121 5.48 -18.86 17.05
N LYS A 122 5.48 -20.03 16.41
CA LYS A 122 6.39 -20.32 15.29
C LYS A 122 6.15 -19.34 14.11
N PRO A 123 7.19 -18.85 13.43
CA PRO A 123 7.05 -17.90 12.33
C PRO A 123 6.34 -18.54 11.13
N ASN A 124 5.67 -17.72 10.32
CA ASN A 124 5.00 -18.20 9.11
C ASN A 124 6.03 -18.75 8.12
N GLY A 125 5.77 -19.93 7.56
CA GLY A 125 6.66 -20.59 6.58
C GLY A 125 7.69 -21.53 7.20
N TYR A 126 7.75 -21.64 8.53
CA TYR A 126 8.59 -22.61 9.23
C TYR A 126 8.19 -24.06 8.92
N ARG A 127 9.21 -24.89 8.64
CA ARG A 127 9.08 -26.35 8.50
C ARG A 127 9.84 -27.03 9.64
N GLY A 128 9.16 -27.83 10.44
CA GLY A 128 9.80 -28.52 11.57
C GLY A 128 10.91 -29.49 11.14
N VAL A 129 11.94 -29.61 11.97
CA VAL A 129 13.07 -30.53 11.79
C VAL A 129 13.12 -31.47 13.00
N TYR A 130 12.81 -32.75 12.81
CA TYR A 130 12.68 -33.69 13.94
C TYR A 130 13.58 -34.91 13.84
N SER A 131 14.15 -35.16 12.66
CA SER A 131 15.01 -36.31 12.39
C SER A 131 16.29 -35.90 11.66
N GLU A 132 17.29 -36.79 11.63
CA GLU A 132 18.51 -36.59 10.86
C GLU A 132 18.23 -36.42 9.35
N ALA A 133 17.24 -37.15 8.83
CA ALA A 133 16.80 -37.01 7.45
C ALA A 133 16.24 -35.60 7.16
N ASP A 134 15.51 -35.01 8.11
CA ASP A 134 15.02 -33.63 7.99
C ASP A 134 16.14 -32.60 8.01
N VAL A 135 17.19 -32.85 8.81
CA VAL A 135 18.38 -32.00 8.84
C VAL A 135 19.07 -32.01 7.48
N ILE A 136 19.25 -33.20 6.89
CA ILE A 136 19.84 -33.34 5.54
C ILE A 136 18.98 -32.62 4.50
N ARG A 137 17.65 -32.76 4.57
CA ARG A 137 16.71 -32.05 3.69
C ARG A 137 16.85 -30.53 3.83
N MET A 138 16.82 -30.01 5.05
CA MET A 138 16.97 -28.58 5.36
C MET A 138 18.27 -28.02 4.77
N ILE A 139 19.38 -28.73 4.95
CA ILE A 139 20.68 -28.33 4.41
C ILE A 139 20.65 -28.32 2.88
N ARG A 140 20.13 -29.38 2.25
CA ARG A 140 20.04 -29.48 0.78
C ARG A 140 19.20 -28.35 0.18
N GLU A 141 18.00 -28.11 0.70
CA GLU A 141 17.13 -27.03 0.25
C GLU A 141 17.85 -25.68 0.33
N ARG A 142 18.57 -25.40 1.43
CA ARG A 142 19.27 -24.13 1.63
C ARG A 142 20.53 -23.98 0.78
N VAL A 143 21.29 -25.05 0.55
CA VAL A 143 22.46 -25.03 -0.34
C VAL A 143 22.03 -24.80 -1.79
N LEU A 144 20.94 -25.45 -2.23
CA LEU A 144 20.39 -25.28 -3.58
C LEU A 144 19.83 -23.87 -3.82
N HIS A 145 19.36 -23.18 -2.78
CA HIS A 145 18.85 -21.81 -2.87
C HIS A 145 19.89 -20.71 -2.57
N ARG A 146 21.18 -21.08 -2.41
CA ARG A 146 22.30 -20.15 -2.21
C ARG A 146 23.02 -19.77 -3.50
N MET A 147 22.70 -20.43 -4.62
CA MET A 147 23.12 -20.11 -5.99
C MET A 147 22.02 -19.31 -6.69
#